data_AF-A0A837B587-F1
#
_entry.id   AF-A0A837B587-F1
#
_cell.length_a   1.000
_cell.length_b   1.000
_cell.length_c   1.000
_cell.angle_alpha   90.00
_cell.angle_beta   90.00
_cell.angle_gamma   90.00
#
_symmetry.space_group_name_H-M   'P 1'
#
loop_
_entity.id
_entity.type
_entity.pdbx_description
1 polymer ?
#
loop_
_entity_poly.entity_id
_entity_poly.type
_entity_poly.pdbx_seq_one_letter_code
_entity_poly.pdbx_strand_id
1 'polypeptide(L)'
;MRRCKGGVRHLRIQKIMKQLHMDACMIRQVGDYILTAHATTAGAKFFPEILVSKSGGLTLRRHQVLGSGYDTYAQAVAYAESELGLYRVLSNGSLLLCHSGDAAAG
;
A
#
# COMPACT_ATOMS: atom_id res chain seq x y z
N MET A 1 17.64 19.82 25.77
CA MET A 1 16.36 19.06 25.81
C MET A 1 15.65 19.21 24.47
N ARG A 2 15.67 18.20 23.58
CA ARG A 2 15.04 18.28 22.26
C ARG A 2 13.60 17.78 22.35
N ARG A 3 12.64 18.67 22.07
CA ARG A 3 11.21 18.32 21.98
C ARG A 3 10.96 17.50 20.71
N CYS A 4 10.46 16.27 20.87
CA CYS A 4 10.00 15.41 19.80
C CYS A 4 8.76 16.01 19.10
N LYS A 5 8.93 16.62 17.93
CA LYS A 5 7.82 17.08 17.06
C LYS A 5 7.41 15.98 16.05
N GLY A 6 7.01 14.81 16.57
CA GLY A 6 6.60 13.66 15.74
C GLY A 6 5.09 13.56 15.46
N GLY A 7 4.23 14.24 16.23
CA GLY A 7 2.78 13.93 16.26
C GLY A 7 1.88 14.61 15.22
N VAL A 8 2.33 15.63 14.50
CA VAL A 8 1.41 16.50 13.73
C VAL A 8 1.24 16.06 12.27
N ARG A 9 2.19 15.31 11.70
CA ARG A 9 2.17 14.97 10.27
C ARG A 9 1.32 13.74 9.97
N HIS A 10 1.24 12.80 10.91
CA HIS A 10 0.39 11.61 10.78
C HIS A 10 -1.10 11.99 10.67
N LEU A 11 -1.52 13.00 11.45
CA LEU A 11 -2.89 13.52 11.44
C LEU A 11 -3.27 14.18 10.09
N ARG A 12 -2.30 14.73 9.35
CA ARG A 12 -2.56 15.46 8.10
C ARG A 12 -2.81 14.52 6.93
N ILE A 13 -2.11 13.38 6.87
CA ILE A 13 -2.38 12.33 5.88
C ILE A 13 -3.72 11.66 6.20
N GLN A 14 -3.99 11.31 7.46
CA GLN A 14 -5.30 10.78 7.84
C GLN A 14 -6.45 11.75 7.51
N LYS A 15 -6.23 13.06 7.68
CA LYS A 15 -7.25 14.09 7.35
C LYS A 15 -7.50 14.27 5.85
N ILE A 16 -6.48 14.07 5.01
CA ILE A 16 -6.62 14.08 3.54
C ILE A 16 -7.30 12.77 3.07
N MET A 17 -6.92 11.63 3.65
CA MET A 17 -7.54 10.32 3.38
C MET A 17 -9.04 10.31 3.73
N LYS A 18 -9.41 10.99 4.83
CA LYS A 18 -10.81 11.16 5.27
C LYS A 18 -11.65 12.06 4.35
N GLN A 19 -11.02 12.96 3.58
CA GLN A 19 -11.70 13.81 2.60
C GLN A 19 -11.88 13.14 1.23
N LEU A 20 -11.08 12.10 0.94
CA LEU A 20 -11.09 11.38 -0.33
C LEU A 20 -11.89 10.07 -0.30
N HIS A 21 -12.52 9.72 0.83
CA HIS A 21 -13.27 8.47 0.97
C HIS A 21 -12.39 7.23 0.63
N MET A 22 -11.08 7.30 0.90
CA MET A 22 -10.24 6.10 0.95
C MET A 22 -10.50 5.46 2.30
N ASP A 23 -11.27 4.37 2.29
CA ASP A 23 -11.55 3.57 3.48
C ASP A 23 -10.23 3.16 4.13
N ALA A 24 -10.19 3.17 5.47
CA ALA A 24 -8.98 2.86 6.24
C ALA A 24 -8.41 1.45 5.96
N CYS A 25 -9.16 0.60 5.25
CA CYS A 25 -8.76 -0.72 4.76
C CYS A 25 -7.66 -0.66 3.67
N MET A 26 -7.52 0.49 3.01
CA MET A 26 -6.59 0.71 1.89
C MET A 26 -5.12 0.85 2.29
N ILE A 27 -4.84 0.99 3.59
CA ILE A 27 -3.52 1.44 4.07
C ILE A 27 -3.01 0.49 5.14
N ARG A 28 -1.79 -0.01 4.93
CA ARG A 28 -1.08 -0.84 5.90
C ARG A 28 0.27 -0.23 6.24
N GLN A 29 0.49 0.06 7.52
CA GLN A 29 1.79 0.53 8.01
C GLN A 29 2.68 -0.66 8.41
N VAL A 30 3.91 -0.68 7.92
CA VAL A 30 4.93 -1.68 8.25
C VAL A 30 6.23 -0.96 8.62
N GLY A 31 6.47 -0.78 9.91
CA GLY A 31 7.58 0.02 10.43
C GLY A 31 7.50 1.47 9.93
N ASP A 32 8.54 1.92 9.25
CA ASP A 32 8.63 3.25 8.62
C ASP A 32 7.96 3.32 7.24
N TYR A 33 7.38 2.24 6.75
CA TYR A 33 6.75 2.20 5.43
C TYR A 33 5.22 2.21 5.53
N ILE A 34 4.60 2.88 4.56
CA ILE A 34 3.15 2.93 4.37
C ILE A 34 2.88 2.30 3.01
N LEU A 35 2.15 1.20 3.04
CA LEU A 35 1.63 0.52 1.87
C LEU A 35 0.21 1.01 1.62
N THR A 36 -0.06 1.40 0.38
CA THR A 36 -1.38 1.87 -0.03
C THR A 36 -1.85 1.06 -1.22
N ALA A 37 -2.98 0.39 -1.08
CA ALA A 37 -3.69 -0.21 -2.20
C ALA A 37 -4.16 0.90 -3.14
N HIS A 38 -3.96 0.70 -4.43
CA HIS A 38 -4.30 1.66 -5.46
C HIS A 38 -4.64 0.93 -6.75
N ALA A 39 -5.17 1.66 -7.73
CA ALA A 39 -5.34 1.15 -9.07
C ALA A 39 -4.92 2.20 -10.10
N THR A 40 -4.19 1.76 -11.12
CA THR A 40 -3.87 2.60 -12.27
C THR A 40 -4.83 2.33 -13.40
N THR A 41 -5.10 3.34 -14.22
CA THR A 41 -5.81 3.17 -15.49
C THR A 41 -4.83 2.89 -16.62
N ALA A 42 -5.12 1.92 -17.46
CA ALA A 42 -4.48 1.75 -18.76
C ALA A 42 -5.55 1.40 -19.80
N GLY A 43 -5.81 2.35 -20.73
CA GLY A 43 -6.92 2.26 -21.66
C GLY A 43 -8.27 2.29 -20.94
N ALA A 44 -9.14 1.33 -21.25
CA ALA A 44 -10.46 1.18 -20.64
C ALA A 44 -10.47 0.33 -19.35
N LYS A 45 -9.29 -0.08 -18.85
CA LYS A 45 -9.18 -0.99 -17.70
C LYS A 45 -8.38 -0.39 -16.55
N PHE A 46 -8.66 -0.91 -15.36
CA PHE A 46 -7.99 -0.59 -14.10
C PHE A 46 -7.10 -1.75 -13.67
N PHE A 47 -5.87 -1.46 -13.27
CA PHE A 47 -4.90 -2.47 -12.84
C PHE A 47 -4.51 -2.24 -11.38
N PRO A 48 -4.53 -3.28 -10.55
CA PRO A 48 -4.21 -3.19 -9.13
C PRO A 48 -2.72 -2.90 -8.92
N GLU A 49 -2.42 -2.05 -7.95
CA GLU A 49 -1.05 -1.75 -7.55
C GLU A 49 -0.93 -1.39 -6.08
N ILE A 50 0.25 -1.61 -5.53
CA ILE A 50 0.60 -1.23 -4.18
C ILE A 50 1.65 -0.12 -4.25
N LEU A 51 1.31 1.02 -3.67
CA LEU A 51 2.23 2.14 -3.52
C LEU A 51 2.97 1.99 -2.20
N VAL A 52 4.30 2.01 -2.27
CA VAL A 52 5.17 1.97 -1.09
C VAL A 52 5.74 3.35 -0.87
N SER A 53 5.42 3.94 0.27
CA SER A 53 5.96 5.23 0.69
C SER A 53 6.67 5.11 2.04
N LYS A 54 7.66 5.96 2.28
CA LYS A 54 8.30 6.07 3.60
C LYS A 54 7.56 7.11 4.43
N SER A 55 7.39 6.86 5.72
CA SER A 55 6.71 7.76 6.65
C SER A 55 7.41 9.13 6.64
N GLY A 56 6.69 10.15 6.15
CA GLY A 56 7.21 11.51 6.05
C GLY A 56 8.06 11.81 4.81
N GLY A 57 8.11 10.91 3.82
CA GLY A 57 8.77 11.10 2.52
C GLY A 57 7.83 11.00 1.31
N LEU A 58 8.38 11.14 0.11
CA LEU A 58 7.69 10.92 -1.18
C LEU A 58 7.52 9.41 -1.45
N THR A 59 6.53 9.05 -2.28
CA THR A 59 6.29 7.67 -2.75
C THR A 59 7.57 7.10 -3.34
N LEU A 60 8.04 5.98 -2.78
CA LEU A 60 9.35 5.43 -3.08
C LEU A 60 9.28 4.48 -4.26
N ARG A 61 8.24 3.62 -4.29
CA ARG A 61 8.10 2.55 -5.28
C ARG A 61 6.64 2.25 -5.55
N ARG A 62 6.40 1.80 -6.78
CA ARG A 62 5.11 1.31 -7.26
C ARG A 62 5.29 -0.17 -7.61
N HIS A 63 4.46 -1.00 -7.02
CA HIS A 63 4.48 -2.45 -7.23
C HIS A 63 3.18 -2.85 -7.92
N GLN A 64 3.29 -3.31 -9.16
CA GLN A 64 2.12 -3.81 -9.87
C GLN A 64 1.78 -5.20 -9.34
N VAL A 65 0.55 -5.37 -8.89
CA VAL A 65 0.07 -6.67 -8.42
C VAL A 65 -0.21 -7.52 -9.66
N LEU A 66 0.19 -8.79 -9.62
CA LEU A 66 -0.14 -9.75 -10.67
C LEU A 66 -1.66 -9.93 -10.70
N GLY A 67 -2.28 -9.44 -11.78
CA GLY A 67 -3.73 -9.47 -11.94
C GLY A 67 -4.16 -9.05 -13.33
N SER A 68 -5.33 -9.53 -13.75
CA SER A 68 -6.02 -9.04 -14.94
C SER A 68 -6.51 -7.60 -14.73
N GLY A 69 -6.60 -6.82 -15.80
CA GLY A 69 -7.25 -5.52 -15.74
C GLY A 69 -8.76 -5.67 -15.44
N TYR A 70 -9.25 -4.89 -14.49
CA TYR A 70 -10.64 -4.80 -14.06
C TYR A 70 -11.38 -3.67 -14.79
N ASP A 71 -12.71 -3.78 -14.88
CA ASP A 71 -13.52 -2.77 -15.56
C ASP A 71 -13.83 -1.56 -14.65
N THR A 72 -13.66 -1.70 -13.33
CA THR A 72 -13.90 -0.63 -12.37
C THR A 72 -12.72 -0.40 -11.44
N TYR A 73 -12.51 0.86 -11.04
CA TYR A 73 -11.49 1.25 -10.07
C TYR A 73 -11.69 0.51 -8.73
N ALA A 74 -12.92 0.43 -8.25
CA ALA A 74 -13.25 -0.19 -6.96
C ALA A 74 -12.87 -1.68 -6.93
N GLN A 75 -13.07 -2.42 -8.01
CA GLN A 75 -12.67 -3.83 -8.09
C GLN A 75 -11.15 -4.02 -8.08
N ALA A 76 -10.43 -3.22 -8.88
CA ALA A 76 -8.97 -3.27 -8.90
C ALA A 76 -8.37 -2.91 -7.54
N VAL A 77 -8.95 -1.91 -6.88
CA VAL A 77 -8.56 -1.51 -5.54
C VAL A 77 -8.84 -2.60 -4.51
N ALA A 78 -10.04 -3.17 -4.47
CA ALA A 78 -10.39 -4.22 -3.52
C ALA A 78 -9.48 -5.45 -3.66
N TYR A 79 -9.06 -5.76 -4.89
CA TYR A 79 -8.05 -6.80 -5.12
C TYR A 79 -6.69 -6.39 -4.55
N ALA A 80 -6.20 -5.19 -4.83
CA ALA A 80 -4.96 -4.68 -4.25
C ALA A 80 -5.00 -4.66 -2.70
N GLU A 81 -6.15 -4.36 -2.09
CA GLU A 81 -6.37 -4.42 -0.65
C GLU A 81 -6.20 -5.85 -0.11
N SER A 82 -6.84 -6.85 -0.75
CA SER A 82 -6.70 -8.25 -0.32
C SER A 82 -5.24 -8.74 -0.34
N GLU A 83 -4.44 -8.16 -1.24
CA GLU A 83 -3.04 -8.51 -1.44
C GLU A 83 -2.10 -7.80 -0.45
N LEU A 84 -2.49 -6.66 0.14
CA LEU A 84 -1.65 -5.91 1.09
C LEU A 84 -1.16 -6.75 2.28
N GLY A 85 -1.97 -7.73 2.71
CA GLY A 85 -1.62 -8.65 3.79
C GLY A 85 -0.54 -9.67 3.42
N LEU A 86 -0.40 -9.97 2.12
CA LEU A 86 0.52 -10.98 1.61
C LEU A 86 1.93 -10.44 1.38
N TYR A 87 2.10 -9.12 1.29
CA TYR A 87 3.41 -8.53 1.04
C TYR A 87 4.15 -8.17 2.34
N ARG A 88 5.45 -8.47 2.36
CA ARG A 88 6.40 -7.94 3.35
C ARG A 88 7.25 -6.85 2.71
N VAL A 89 7.49 -5.78 3.46
CA VAL A 89 8.39 -4.69 3.03
C VAL A 89 9.80 -4.99 3.52
N LEU A 90 10.77 -4.99 2.60
CA LEU A 90 12.19 -5.09 2.94
C LEU A 90 12.75 -3.73 3.34
N SER A 91 13.93 -3.71 3.97
CA SER A 91 14.61 -2.48 4.43
C SER A 91 14.97 -1.49 3.31
N ASN A 92 14.98 -1.95 2.05
CA ASN A 92 15.17 -1.11 0.88
C ASN A 92 13.85 -0.58 0.28
N GLY A 93 12.69 -0.88 0.88
CA GLY A 93 11.36 -0.50 0.41
C GLY A 93 10.82 -1.36 -0.74
N SER A 94 11.51 -2.44 -1.13
CA SER A 94 10.96 -3.42 -2.06
C SER A 94 9.92 -4.31 -1.37
N LEU A 95 8.93 -4.76 -2.13
CA LEU A 95 7.96 -5.74 -1.65
C LEU A 95 8.39 -7.15 -2.01
N LEU A 96 8.21 -8.06 -1.06
CA LEU A 96 8.37 -9.50 -1.26
C LEU A 96 7.02 -10.16 -0.96
N LEU A 97 6.51 -10.91 -1.92
CA LEU A 97 5.29 -11.69 -1.75
C LEU A 97 5.59 -12.84 -0.80
N CYS A 98 4.93 -12.86 0.36
CA CYS A 98 4.94 -14.00 1.25
C CYS A 98 3.97 -15.03 0.68
N HIS A 99 4.49 -15.95 -0.13
CA HIS A 99 3.75 -17.17 -0.40
C HIS A 99 3.55 -17.88 0.94
N SER A 100 2.31 -18.15 1.30
CA SER A 100 1.98 -19.16 2.31
C SER A 100 2.42 -20.52 1.76
N GLY A 101 3.72 -20.79 1.83
CA GLY A 101 4.38 -21.90 1.18
C GLY A 101 5.73 -22.23 1.83
N ASP A 102 5.89 -21.93 3.12
CA ASP A 102 6.80 -22.70 3.99
C ASP A 102 5.95 -23.61 4.87
N ALA A 103 5.22 -24.52 4.21
CA ALA A 103 4.78 -25.74 4.86
C ALA A 103 5.94 -26.74 4.71
N ALA A 104 6.77 -26.82 5.75
CA ALA A 104 7.62 -27.97 6.09
C ALA A 104 8.45 -28.60 4.95
N ALA A 105 9.74 -28.28 4.92
CA ALA A 105 10.76 -29.27 4.61
C ALA A 105 11.78 -29.23 5.76
N GLY A 106 11.60 -30.16 6.70
CA GLY A 106 12.61 -30.53 7.68
C GLY A 106 13.68 -31.41 7.06
#